data_AF-A0AAD7N8K7-F1
#
_entry.id   AF-A0AAD7N8K7-F1
#
_cell.length_a   1.000
_cell.length_b   1.000
_cell.length_c   1.000
_cell.angle_alpha   90.00
_cell.angle_beta   90.00
_cell.angle_gamma   90.00
#
_symmetry.space_group_name_H-M   'P 1'
#
loop_
_entity.id
_entity.type
_entity.pdbx_description
1 polymer ?
#
loop_
_entity_poly.entity_id
_entity_poly.type
_entity_poly.pdbx_seq_one_letter_code
_entity_poly.pdbx_strand_id
1 'polypeptide(L)'
;MKAVGFFASTVKALSLHLVTSDAKVIRILAACTGVQALAIWCPFTLVLPPPLLNQLPLRRVSMIRLILVTTTVLHATLKPLWLSTLTHLDLSFVPSQDDIPLADMLRQLPHLTNIAQDILTAQSSVVAAACASYPNLRVFVIFGNDLEKSPRYSFDLRVVVVAPTFAHSQEWDAALLGLPDFWTRAESVVDERKARAVVQSHYSFQT
;
A
#
# COMPACT_ATOMS: atom_id res chain seq x y z
N MET A 1 14.61 6.44 -31.49
CA MET A 1 14.54 5.82 -30.14
C MET A 1 13.63 4.60 -30.22
N LYS A 2 14.06 3.40 -29.78
CA LYS A 2 13.17 2.22 -29.80
C LYS A 2 12.08 2.40 -28.74
N ALA A 3 10.84 2.03 -29.05
CA ALA A 3 9.68 2.19 -28.16
C ALA A 3 9.91 1.64 -26.75
N VAL A 4 10.63 0.51 -26.62
CA VAL A 4 10.97 -0.09 -25.32
C VAL A 4 11.83 0.82 -24.44
N GLY A 5 12.81 1.52 -25.02
CA GLY A 5 13.65 2.46 -24.27
C GLY A 5 12.87 3.68 -23.77
N PHE A 6 11.88 4.13 -24.54
CA PHE A 6 10.98 5.19 -24.14
C PHE A 6 10.11 4.78 -22.95
N PHE A 7 9.45 3.62 -23.01
CA PHE A 7 8.62 3.15 -21.90
C PHE A 7 9.42 2.93 -20.61
N ALA A 8 10.59 2.29 -20.72
CA ALA A 8 11.48 2.05 -19.59
C ALA A 8 11.91 3.34 -18.88
N SER A 9 12.17 4.42 -19.62
CA SER A 9 12.63 5.68 -19.05
C SER A 9 11.49 6.60 -18.61
N THR A 10 10.36 6.59 -19.33
CA THR A 10 9.29 7.60 -19.19
C THR A 10 8.16 7.15 -18.28
N VAL A 11 7.79 5.86 -18.29
CA VAL A 11 6.67 5.37 -17.47
C VAL A 11 7.11 5.20 -16.03
N LYS A 12 6.70 6.13 -15.16
CA LYS A 12 6.97 6.08 -13.71
C LYS A 12 5.80 5.52 -12.90
N ALA A 13 4.60 5.59 -13.45
CA ALA A 13 3.42 5.00 -12.85
C ALA A 13 2.72 4.12 -13.87
N LEU A 14 2.33 2.93 -13.43
CA LEU A 14 1.64 1.95 -14.25
C LEU A 14 0.45 1.41 -13.47
N SER A 15 -0.73 1.57 -14.05
CA SER A 15 -1.96 1.00 -13.52
C SER A 15 -2.52 -0.03 -14.50
N LEU A 16 -2.71 -1.25 -14.00
CA LEU A 16 -3.20 -2.38 -14.77
C LEU A 16 -4.56 -2.78 -14.24
N HIS A 17 -5.60 -2.31 -14.94
CA HIS A 17 -6.98 -2.71 -14.75
C HIS A 17 -7.37 -3.63 -15.92
N LEU A 18 -8.08 -4.72 -15.65
CA LEU A 18 -8.73 -5.54 -16.69
C LEU A 18 -7.78 -6.22 -17.70
N VAL A 19 -6.49 -6.40 -17.37
CA VAL A 19 -5.57 -7.13 -18.26
C VAL A 19 -5.98 -8.59 -18.31
N THR A 20 -6.18 -9.17 -19.49
CA THR A 20 -6.80 -10.51 -19.59
C THR A 20 -5.86 -11.70 -19.42
N SER A 21 -4.55 -11.50 -19.26
CA SER A 21 -3.60 -12.60 -19.05
C SER A 21 -2.27 -12.19 -18.42
N ASP A 22 -1.66 -13.10 -17.65
CA ASP A 22 -0.34 -12.97 -17.03
C ASP A 22 0.74 -12.62 -18.05
N ALA A 23 0.73 -13.29 -19.22
CA ALA A 23 1.70 -13.06 -20.28
C ALA A 23 1.69 -11.59 -20.77
N LYS A 24 0.51 -10.94 -20.83
CA LYS A 24 0.42 -9.53 -21.19
C LYS A 24 0.98 -8.64 -20.08
N VAL A 25 0.61 -8.91 -18.82
CA VAL A 25 1.14 -8.17 -17.67
C VAL A 25 2.67 -8.25 -17.61
N ILE A 26 3.24 -9.45 -17.75
CA ILE A 26 4.68 -9.71 -17.75
C ILE A 26 5.36 -8.92 -18.87
N ARG A 27 4.81 -8.94 -20.09
CA ARG A 27 5.37 -8.19 -21.23
C ARG A 27 5.34 -6.68 -21.00
N ILE A 28 4.26 -6.15 -20.42
CA ILE A 28 4.14 -4.73 -20.10
C ILE A 28 5.19 -4.34 -19.05
N LEU A 29 5.28 -5.09 -17.95
CA LEU A 29 6.25 -4.84 -16.88
C LEU A 29 7.70 -4.94 -17.38
N ALA A 30 8.00 -5.90 -18.27
CA ALA A 30 9.32 -6.04 -18.89
C ALA A 30 9.71 -4.85 -19.78
N ALA A 31 8.73 -4.14 -20.35
CA ALA A 31 8.97 -2.92 -21.12
C ALA A 31 9.04 -1.65 -20.24
N CYS A 32 8.45 -1.68 -19.05
CA CYS A 32 8.29 -0.52 -18.16
C CYS A 32 9.19 -0.64 -16.91
N THR A 33 10.50 -0.84 -17.11
CA THR A 33 11.44 -1.12 -16.00
C THR A 33 11.67 0.05 -15.05
N GLY A 34 11.32 1.28 -15.44
CA GLY A 34 11.44 2.48 -14.61
C GLY A 34 10.22 2.79 -13.73
N VAL A 35 9.25 1.88 -13.64
CA VAL A 35 8.03 2.06 -12.84
C VAL A 35 8.37 2.15 -11.35
N GLN A 36 7.84 3.18 -10.71
CA GLN A 36 7.96 3.45 -9.27
C GLN A 36 6.61 3.31 -8.55
N ALA A 37 5.50 3.54 -9.25
CA ALA A 37 4.15 3.35 -8.72
C ALA A 37 3.43 2.29 -9.56
N LEU A 38 3.09 1.15 -8.95
CA LEU A 38 2.46 0.02 -9.62
C LEU A 38 1.12 -0.31 -8.98
N ALA A 39 0.05 -0.21 -9.75
CA ALA A 39 -1.27 -0.72 -9.37
C ALA A 39 -1.62 -1.93 -10.25
N ILE A 40 -1.96 -3.06 -9.64
CA ILE A 40 -2.41 -4.27 -10.32
C ILE A 40 -3.73 -4.71 -9.69
N TRP A 41 -4.83 -4.35 -10.35
CA TRP A 41 -6.18 -4.71 -9.93
C TRP A 41 -6.79 -5.68 -10.92
N CYS A 42 -6.12 -6.82 -11.06
CA CYS A 42 -6.55 -7.92 -11.89
C CYS A 42 -7.33 -8.93 -11.02
N PRO A 43 -8.50 -9.43 -11.47
CA PRO A 43 -9.34 -10.32 -10.67
C PRO A 43 -8.82 -11.77 -10.60
N PHE A 44 -7.78 -12.12 -11.36
CA PHE A 44 -7.19 -13.45 -11.38
C PHE A 44 -5.90 -13.51 -10.57
N THR A 45 -5.53 -14.73 -10.19
CA THR A 45 -4.25 -15.03 -9.54
C THR A 45 -3.11 -14.76 -10.51
N LEU A 46 -2.49 -13.59 -10.39
CA LEU A 46 -1.32 -13.22 -11.16
C LEU A 46 -0.07 -13.77 -10.49
N VAL A 47 0.70 -14.59 -11.22
CA VAL A 47 2.02 -15.05 -10.76
C VAL A 47 3.09 -14.28 -11.53
N LEU A 48 3.64 -13.23 -10.92
CA LEU A 48 4.76 -12.51 -11.53
C LEU A 48 6.08 -13.23 -11.25
N PRO A 49 6.94 -13.41 -12.27
CA PRO A 49 8.25 -14.01 -12.06
C PRO A 49 9.08 -13.08 -11.14
N PRO A 50 9.68 -13.61 -10.05
CA PRO A 50 10.43 -12.81 -9.09
C PRO A 50 11.48 -11.89 -9.73
N PRO A 51 12.29 -12.33 -10.71
CA PRO A 51 13.29 -11.48 -11.34
C PRO A 51 12.72 -10.19 -11.94
N LEU A 52 11.48 -10.22 -12.43
CA LEU A 52 10.85 -9.08 -13.08
C LEU A 52 10.51 -7.98 -12.08
N LEU A 53 9.89 -8.34 -10.95
CA LEU A 53 9.57 -7.36 -9.90
C LEU A 53 10.81 -6.89 -9.15
N ASN A 54 11.77 -7.78 -8.93
CA ASN A 54 12.98 -7.48 -8.18
C ASN A 54 13.83 -6.38 -8.81
N GLN A 55 13.65 -6.10 -10.10
CA GLN A 55 14.36 -5.06 -10.84
C GLN A 55 13.63 -3.70 -10.84
N LEU A 56 12.35 -3.67 -10.45
CA LEU A 56 11.56 -2.44 -10.47
C LEU A 56 11.87 -1.58 -9.23
N PRO A 57 12.13 -0.27 -9.40
CA PRO A 57 12.38 0.66 -8.28
C PRO A 57 11.07 1.11 -7.61
N LEU A 58 10.23 0.14 -7.20
CA LEU A 58 8.88 0.43 -6.69
C LEU A 58 8.94 1.16 -5.35
N ARG A 59 8.21 2.27 -5.28
CA ARG A 59 7.96 3.08 -4.08
C ARG A 59 6.52 2.96 -3.60
N ARG A 60 5.59 2.71 -4.52
CA ARG A 60 4.16 2.58 -4.25
C ARG A 60 3.63 1.33 -4.96
N VAL A 61 2.98 0.46 -4.21
CA VAL A 61 2.34 -0.75 -4.73
C VAL A 61 0.90 -0.81 -4.25
N SER A 62 -0.04 -1.02 -5.17
CA SER A 62 -1.42 -1.37 -4.86
C SER A 62 -1.80 -2.64 -5.61
N MET A 63 -2.25 -3.66 -4.89
CA MET A 63 -2.56 -4.95 -5.50
C MET A 63 -3.80 -5.57 -4.89
N ILE A 64 -4.57 -6.24 -5.73
CA ILE A 64 -5.59 -7.19 -5.29
C ILE A 64 -4.88 -8.53 -5.05
N ARG A 65 -5.06 -9.10 -3.85
CA ARG A 65 -4.51 -10.37 -3.39
C ARG A 65 -2.97 -10.42 -3.39
N LEU A 66 -2.41 -10.53 -2.19
CA LEU A 66 -0.98 -10.54 -1.92
C LEU A 66 -0.31 -11.91 -2.13
N ILE A 67 -0.77 -12.73 -3.07
CA ILE A 67 -0.14 -14.05 -3.32
C ILE A 67 1.32 -13.91 -3.79
N LEU A 68 1.64 -12.73 -4.30
CA LEU A 68 2.92 -12.45 -4.91
C LEU A 68 4.04 -12.22 -3.91
N VAL A 69 3.77 -11.51 -2.82
CA VAL A 69 4.81 -11.12 -1.85
C VAL A 69 5.16 -12.28 -0.93
N THR A 70 4.20 -13.13 -0.61
CA THR A 70 4.36 -14.27 0.29
C THR A 70 5.34 -15.31 -0.22
N THR A 71 5.23 -15.69 -1.50
CA THR A 71 6.11 -16.70 -2.11
C THR A 71 7.49 -16.14 -2.48
N THR A 72 7.56 -14.87 -2.89
CA THR A 72 8.85 -14.26 -3.27
C THR A 72 9.68 -13.81 -2.08
N VAL A 73 9.08 -13.21 -1.05
CA VAL A 73 9.84 -12.59 0.02
C VAL A 73 10.34 -13.61 1.05
N LEU A 74 9.58 -14.66 1.33
CA LEU A 74 9.97 -15.68 2.32
C LEU A 74 10.98 -16.70 1.78
N HIS A 75 11.03 -16.89 0.45
CA HIS A 75 11.85 -17.94 -0.16
C HIS A 75 12.95 -17.42 -1.09
N ALA A 76 13.01 -16.12 -1.38
CA ALA A 76 14.10 -15.61 -2.22
C ALA A 76 15.42 -15.56 -1.44
N THR A 77 16.44 -16.18 -2.03
CA THR A 77 17.85 -16.03 -1.63
C THR A 77 18.35 -14.59 -1.84
N LEU A 78 17.72 -13.83 -2.72
CA LEU A 78 18.04 -12.43 -3.02
C LEU A 78 16.88 -11.53 -2.63
N LYS A 79 17.14 -10.56 -1.76
CA LYS A 79 16.16 -9.53 -1.37
C LYS A 79 15.78 -8.70 -2.61
N PRO A 80 14.48 -8.64 -2.98
CA PRO A 80 14.01 -7.75 -4.03
C PRO A 80 14.39 -6.29 -3.77
N LEU A 81 14.79 -5.55 -4.82
CA LEU A 81 15.16 -4.12 -4.70
C LEU A 81 14.01 -3.29 -4.14
N TRP A 82 12.78 -3.58 -4.57
CA TRP A 82 11.63 -2.80 -4.14
C TRP A 82 11.36 -2.89 -2.63
N LEU A 83 11.82 -3.92 -1.93
CA LEU A 83 11.66 -4.01 -0.46
C LEU A 83 12.35 -2.85 0.27
N SER A 84 13.47 -2.36 -0.27
CA SER A 84 14.23 -1.25 0.32
C SER A 84 13.79 0.12 -0.18
N THR A 85 12.81 0.20 -1.09
CA THR A 85 12.32 1.49 -1.61
C THR A 85 10.83 1.71 -1.39
N LEU A 86 10.10 0.67 -1.02
CA LEU A 86 8.66 0.75 -0.83
C LEU A 86 8.30 1.63 0.38
N THR A 87 7.43 2.60 0.12
CA THR A 87 6.92 3.56 1.12
C THR A 87 5.41 3.43 1.30
N HIS A 88 4.70 3.06 0.22
CA HIS A 88 3.24 2.93 0.20
C HIS A 88 2.84 1.52 -0.25
N LEU A 89 2.03 0.87 0.56
CA LEU A 89 1.49 -0.47 0.28
C LEU A 89 -0.03 -0.48 0.48
N ASP A 90 -0.75 -0.80 -0.58
CA ASP A 90 -2.21 -0.94 -0.58
C ASP A 90 -2.58 -2.38 -0.93
N LEU A 91 -3.24 -3.05 0.01
CA LEU A 91 -3.60 -4.45 -0.05
C LEU A 91 -5.11 -4.60 -0.04
N SER A 92 -5.67 -4.86 -1.21
CA SER A 92 -7.09 -5.16 -1.35
C SER A 92 -7.33 -6.67 -1.37
N PHE A 93 -8.38 -7.13 -0.68
CA PHE A 93 -8.83 -8.53 -0.68
C PHE A 93 -7.75 -9.57 -0.30
N VAL A 94 -6.99 -9.35 0.77
CA VAL A 94 -6.10 -10.38 1.32
C VAL A 94 -6.94 -11.53 1.90
N PRO A 95 -6.86 -12.76 1.36
CA PRO A 95 -7.59 -13.89 1.92
C PRO A 95 -7.16 -14.09 3.38
N SER A 96 -8.12 -14.20 4.30
CA SER A 96 -7.82 -14.35 5.73
C SER A 96 -7.13 -15.68 6.09
N GLN A 97 -7.02 -16.61 5.14
CA GLN A 97 -6.50 -17.96 5.34
C GLN A 97 -5.06 -18.17 4.82
N ASP A 98 -4.47 -17.18 4.14
CA ASP A 98 -3.08 -17.27 3.71
C ASP A 98 -2.17 -16.79 4.86
N ASP A 99 -1.70 -17.76 5.63
CA ASP A 99 -1.05 -17.73 6.96
C ASP A 99 0.25 -16.92 7.11
N ILE A 100 0.58 -15.99 6.21
CA ILE A 100 1.77 -15.16 6.43
C ILE A 100 1.37 -13.94 7.23
N PRO A 101 1.84 -13.82 8.48
CA PRO A 101 1.49 -12.68 9.31
C PRO A 101 1.95 -11.43 8.57
N LEU A 102 1.02 -10.54 8.26
CA LEU A 102 1.31 -9.22 7.70
C LEU A 102 2.50 -8.58 8.43
N ALA A 103 2.54 -8.73 9.75
CA ALA A 103 3.63 -8.30 10.61
C ALA A 103 5.03 -8.74 10.13
N ASP A 104 5.20 -10.00 9.72
CA ASP A 104 6.49 -10.55 9.27
C ASP A 104 6.92 -9.99 7.92
N MET A 105 5.98 -9.86 6.98
CA MET A 105 6.25 -9.21 5.70
C MET A 105 6.67 -7.76 5.91
N LEU A 106 5.92 -7.04 6.74
CA LEU A 106 6.22 -5.64 6.99
C LEU A 106 7.65 -5.47 7.56
N ARG A 107 8.23 -6.48 8.24
CA ARG A 107 9.57 -6.34 8.90
C ARG A 107 10.67 -6.20 7.86
N GLN A 108 10.37 -6.61 6.64
CA GLN A 108 11.28 -6.57 5.51
C GLN A 108 11.19 -5.26 4.72
N LEU A 109 10.29 -4.34 5.13
CA LEU A 109 10.00 -3.08 4.44
C LEU A 109 10.40 -1.88 5.33
N PRO A 110 11.71 -1.59 5.49
CA PRO A 110 12.20 -0.60 6.47
C PRO A 110 11.75 0.84 6.19
N HIS A 111 11.38 1.15 4.95
CA HIS A 111 10.94 2.49 4.52
C HIS A 111 9.43 2.62 4.40
N LEU A 112 8.67 1.59 4.76
CA LEU A 112 7.22 1.62 4.66
C LEU A 112 6.63 2.58 5.68
N THR A 113 5.91 3.58 5.19
CA THR A 113 5.27 4.62 6.00
C THR A 113 3.76 4.61 5.87
N ASN A 114 3.21 4.03 4.81
CA ASN A 114 1.80 4.11 4.46
C ASN A 114 1.28 2.71 4.11
N ILE A 115 0.28 2.23 4.86
CA ILE A 115 -0.39 0.94 4.63
C ILE A 115 -1.87 1.18 4.40
N ALA A 116 -2.48 0.47 3.45
CA ALA A 116 -3.92 0.45 3.25
C ALA A 116 -4.44 -0.99 3.16
N GLN A 117 -5.61 -1.22 3.75
CA GLN A 117 -6.30 -2.52 3.70
C GLN A 117 -7.82 -2.35 3.59
N ASP A 118 -8.48 -3.36 3.04
CA ASP A 118 -9.95 -3.45 3.06
C ASP A 118 -10.44 -3.81 4.47
N ILE A 119 -11.54 -3.18 4.93
CA ILE A 119 -12.17 -3.43 6.23
C ILE A 119 -12.51 -4.89 6.49
N LEU A 120 -12.83 -5.66 5.44
CA LEU A 120 -13.12 -7.09 5.53
C LEU A 120 -11.89 -7.90 5.94
N THR A 121 -10.69 -7.36 5.71
CA THR A 121 -9.39 -7.99 5.98
C THR A 121 -8.62 -7.33 7.12
N ALA A 122 -8.98 -6.10 7.48
CA ALA A 122 -8.33 -5.30 8.52
C ALA A 122 -8.77 -5.70 9.94
N GLN A 123 -8.39 -6.90 10.39
CA GLN A 123 -8.63 -7.30 11.77
C GLN A 123 -7.93 -6.34 12.74
N SER A 124 -8.65 -5.84 13.76
CA SER A 124 -8.14 -4.84 14.70
C SER A 124 -6.85 -5.26 15.41
N SER A 125 -6.71 -6.55 15.75
CA SER A 125 -5.48 -7.10 16.35
C SER A 125 -4.28 -7.03 15.41
N VAL A 126 -4.48 -7.31 14.12
CA VAL A 126 -3.44 -7.23 13.08
C VAL A 126 -3.03 -5.77 12.84
N VAL A 127 -4.00 -4.86 12.75
CA VAL A 127 -3.75 -3.43 12.59
C VAL A 127 -2.97 -2.89 13.80
N ALA A 128 -3.37 -3.27 15.02
CA ALA A 128 -2.65 -2.90 16.24
C ALA A 128 -1.22 -3.45 16.26
N ALA A 129 -1.03 -4.72 15.88
CA ALA A 129 0.29 -5.34 15.79
C ALA A 129 1.19 -4.64 14.75
N ALA A 130 0.63 -4.26 13.60
CA ALA A 130 1.36 -3.47 12.59
C ALA A 130 1.74 -2.10 13.15
N CYS A 131 0.79 -1.38 13.75
CA CYS A 131 1.06 -0.07 14.36
C CYS A 131 2.17 -0.16 15.44
N ALA A 132 2.15 -1.19 16.28
CA ALA A 132 3.17 -1.41 17.31
C ALA A 132 4.55 -1.80 16.71
N SER A 133 4.56 -2.59 15.63
CA SER A 133 5.80 -3.10 15.02
C SER A 133 6.50 -2.10 14.10
N TYR A 134 5.78 -1.08 13.60
CA TYR A 134 6.32 -0.08 12.67
C TYR A 134 6.28 1.32 13.30
N PRO A 135 7.35 1.75 13.99
CA PRO A 135 7.41 3.09 14.55
C PRO A 135 7.41 4.17 13.45
N ASN A 136 7.93 3.86 12.25
CA ASN A 136 7.95 4.78 11.11
C ASN A 136 6.62 4.86 10.35
N LEU A 137 5.64 4.02 10.70
CA LEU A 137 4.32 4.07 10.08
C LEU A 137 3.69 5.44 10.36
N ARG A 138 3.40 6.19 9.28
CA ARG A 138 2.76 7.50 9.32
C ARG A 138 1.24 7.35 9.33
N VAL A 139 0.70 6.47 8.49
CA VAL A 139 -0.74 6.25 8.36
C VAL A 139 -1.07 4.81 8.02
N PHE A 140 -2.14 4.30 8.60
CA PHE A 140 -2.79 3.04 8.24
C PHE A 140 -4.22 3.34 7.79
N VAL A 141 -4.49 3.21 6.49
CA VAL A 141 -5.80 3.41 5.90
C VAL A 141 -6.59 2.11 5.93
N ILE A 142 -7.85 2.18 6.34
CA ILE A 142 -8.81 1.09 6.25
C ILE A 142 -9.93 1.52 5.32
N PHE A 143 -10.11 0.83 4.21
CA PHE A 143 -11.23 1.08 3.29
C PHE A 143 -12.49 0.40 3.80
N GLY A 144 -13.46 1.18 4.27
CA GLY A 144 -14.73 0.65 4.76
C GLY A 144 -15.82 1.70 4.86
N ASN A 145 -17.08 1.29 4.69
CA ASN A 145 -18.24 2.18 4.71
C ASN A 145 -18.61 2.71 6.11
N ASP A 146 -17.87 2.34 7.15
CA ASP A 146 -18.19 2.65 8.53
C ASP A 146 -17.45 3.92 9.00
N LEU A 147 -17.93 5.04 8.45
CA LEU A 147 -17.58 6.45 8.69
C LEU A 147 -17.08 6.72 10.12
N GLU A 148 -15.76 6.90 10.30
CA GLU A 148 -15.03 7.55 11.43
C GLU A 148 -15.42 7.22 12.90
N LYS A 149 -16.50 6.49 13.13
CA LYS A 149 -17.17 6.29 14.41
C LYS A 149 -17.04 4.86 14.90
N SER A 150 -16.41 3.97 14.13
CA SER A 150 -16.15 2.62 14.61
C SER A 150 -15.13 2.72 15.75
N PRO A 151 -15.53 2.52 17.03
CA PRO A 151 -14.60 2.59 18.15
C PRO A 151 -13.49 1.55 18.04
N ARG A 152 -13.69 0.53 17.18
CA ARG A 152 -12.78 -0.57 16.90
C ARG A 152 -11.37 -0.14 16.52
N TYR A 153 -11.20 1.02 15.87
CA TYR A 153 -9.90 1.50 15.39
C TYR A 153 -9.41 2.79 16.06
N SER A 154 -10.05 3.18 17.17
CA SER A 154 -9.69 4.40 17.92
C SER A 154 -8.43 4.25 18.79
N PHE A 155 -7.80 3.07 18.81
CA PHE A 155 -6.66 2.76 19.66
C PHE A 155 -5.33 3.40 19.21
N ASP A 156 -5.23 3.85 17.96
CA ASP A 156 -4.02 4.50 17.43
C ASP A 156 -4.40 5.65 16.48
N LEU A 157 -3.83 6.83 16.71
CA LEU A 157 -4.15 8.05 15.95
C LEU A 157 -3.82 7.93 14.46
N ARG A 158 -2.90 7.03 14.10
CA ARG A 158 -2.45 6.78 12.72
C ARG A 158 -3.45 5.99 11.89
N VAL A 159 -4.45 5.37 12.51
CA VAL A 159 -5.44 4.55 11.79
C VAL A 159 -6.58 5.44 11.30
N VAL A 160 -6.79 5.48 9.98
CA VAL A 160 -7.83 6.29 9.33
C VAL A 160 -8.75 5.39 8.54
N VAL A 161 -10.05 5.45 8.80
CA VAL A 161 -11.06 4.75 8.00
C VAL A 161 -11.51 5.69 6.90
N VAL A 162 -11.35 5.25 5.66
CA VAL A 162 -11.76 5.99 4.46
C VAL A 162 -12.88 5.21 3.80
N ALA A 163 -13.97 5.90 3.47
CA ALA A 163 -15.04 5.27 2.70
C ALA A 163 -14.47 4.77 1.37
N PRO A 164 -14.74 3.50 0.97
CA PRO A 164 -14.33 3.01 -0.34
C PRO A 164 -15.05 3.86 -1.38
N THR A 165 -14.35 4.83 -1.95
CA THR A 165 -14.82 5.44 -3.18
C THR A 165 -14.76 4.34 -4.22
N PHE A 166 -15.86 4.08 -4.93
CA PHE A 166 -15.87 3.18 -6.10
C PHE A 166 -14.86 3.59 -7.19
N ALA A 167 -14.19 4.72 -7.00
CA ALA A 167 -13.18 5.30 -7.86
C ALA A 167 -11.75 5.19 -7.31
N HIS A 168 -11.33 4.02 -6.81
CA HIS A 168 -9.91 3.79 -6.49
C HIS A 168 -8.97 4.20 -7.64
N SER A 169 -9.42 4.05 -8.89
CA SER A 169 -8.68 4.53 -10.06
C SER A 169 -8.55 6.06 -10.10
N GLN A 170 -9.61 6.81 -9.77
CA GLN A 170 -9.56 8.29 -9.72
C GLN A 170 -8.58 8.77 -8.66
N GLU A 171 -8.48 8.08 -7.52
CA GLU A 171 -7.50 8.41 -6.48
C GLU A 171 -6.06 8.19 -6.95
N TRP A 172 -5.83 7.13 -7.72
CA TRP A 172 -4.55 6.88 -8.34
C TRP A 172 -4.23 7.92 -9.41
N ASP A 173 -5.20 8.27 -10.26
CA ASP A 173 -5.05 9.32 -11.27
C ASP A 173 -4.79 10.68 -10.63
N ALA A 174 -5.48 11.01 -9.53
CA ALA A 174 -5.26 12.23 -8.76
C ALA A 174 -3.79 12.34 -8.32
N ALA A 175 -3.22 11.26 -7.77
CA ALA A 175 -1.81 11.24 -7.38
C ALA A 175 -0.87 11.52 -8.57
N LEU A 176 -1.17 11.00 -9.76
CA LEU A 176 -0.38 11.25 -10.97
C LEU A 176 -0.47 12.68 -11.48
N LEU A 177 -1.61 13.32 -11.26
CA LEU A 177 -1.86 14.71 -11.60
C LEU A 177 -1.35 15.69 -10.52
N GLY A 178 -0.74 15.18 -9.43
CA GLY A 178 -0.32 15.99 -8.30
C GLY A 178 -1.48 16.56 -7.48
N LEU A 179 -2.67 15.99 -7.63
CA LEU A 179 -3.86 16.34 -6.85
C LEU A 179 -3.90 15.52 -5.55
N PRO A 180 -4.63 16.00 -4.51
CA PRO A 180 -4.80 15.24 -3.30
C PRO A 180 -5.48 13.89 -3.57
N ASP A 181 -4.81 12.80 -3.20
CA ASP A 181 -5.35 11.44 -3.18
C ASP A 181 -5.76 11.03 -1.74
N PHE A 182 -6.28 9.81 -1.58
CA PHE A 182 -6.69 9.32 -0.27
C PHE A 182 -5.53 9.25 0.74
N TRP A 183 -4.28 9.07 0.28
CA TRP A 183 -3.12 9.05 1.19
C TRP A 183 -2.88 10.42 1.79
N THR A 184 -2.79 11.46 0.94
CA THR A 184 -2.57 12.84 1.41
C THR A 184 -3.67 13.30 2.36
N ARG A 185 -4.94 12.93 2.08
CA ARG A 185 -6.05 13.23 2.98
C ARG A 185 -5.95 12.47 4.31
N ALA A 186 -5.60 11.18 4.27
CA ALA A 186 -5.43 10.40 5.49
C ALA A 186 -4.27 10.91 6.34
N GLU A 187 -3.16 11.33 5.73
CA GLU A 187 -2.05 11.98 6.45
C GLU A 187 -2.50 13.28 7.14
N SER A 188 -3.27 14.14 6.47
CA SER A 188 -3.83 15.35 7.07
C SER A 188 -4.67 15.04 8.32
N VAL A 189 -5.52 14.01 8.25
CA VAL A 189 -6.34 13.58 9.39
C VAL A 189 -5.47 13.14 10.57
N VAL A 190 -4.38 12.40 10.32
CA VAL A 190 -3.44 11.97 11.38
C VAL A 190 -2.73 13.17 12.00
N ASP A 191 -2.28 14.13 11.20
CA ASP A 191 -1.58 15.31 11.67
C ASP A 191 -2.49 16.20 12.54
N GLU A 192 -3.74 16.41 12.12
CA GLU A 192 -4.75 17.12 12.93
C GLU A 192 -5.04 16.42 14.27
N ARG A 193 -5.10 15.08 14.29
CA ARG A 193 -5.30 14.30 15.52
C ARG A 193 -4.12 14.45 16.48
N LYS A 194 -2.88 14.38 15.95
CA LYS A 194 -1.67 14.60 16.76
C LYS A 194 -1.63 16.01 17.33
N ALA A 195 -1.95 17.03 16.53
CA ALA A 195 -2.00 18.41 16.99
C ALA A 195 -3.01 18.59 18.15
N ARG A 196 -4.21 18.02 18.03
CA ARG A 196 -5.22 18.05 19.10
C ARG A 196 -4.76 17.33 20.38
N ALA A 197 -4.12 16.17 20.26
CA ALA A 197 -3.62 15.42 21.42
C ALA A 197 -2.54 16.20 22.19
N VAL A 198 -1.68 16.94 21.49
CA VAL A 198 -0.68 17.84 22.13
C VAL A 198 -1.38 18.96 22.89
N VAL A 199 -2.41 19.59 22.31
CA VAL A 199 -3.15 20.66 22.99
C VAL A 199 -3.85 20.13 24.25
N GLN A 200 -4.49 18.96 24.18
CA GLN A 200 -5.19 18.36 25.32
C GLN A 200 -4.25 18.00 26.47
N SER A 201 -3.07 17.46 26.18
CA SER A 201 -2.11 17.10 27.24
C SER A 201 -1.62 18.32 28.00
N HIS A 202 -1.46 19.49 27.36
CA HIS A 202 -1.05 20.72 28.04
C HIS A 202 -2.08 21.21 29.06
N TYR A 203 -3.37 21.08 28.77
CA TYR A 203 -4.42 21.51 29.70
C TYR A 203 -4.56 20.58 30.92
N SER A 204 -4.32 19.28 30.76
CA SER A 204 -4.41 18.32 31.87
C SER A 204 -3.33 18.47 32.95
N PHE A 205 -2.22 19.17 32.68
CA PHE A 205 -1.16 19.41 33.67
C PHE A 205 -1.35 20.70 34.50
N GLN A 206 -2.37 21.51 34.18
CA GLN A 206 -2.61 22.79 34.86
C GLN A 206 -3.75 22.73 35.89
N THR A 207 -4.42 21.59 36.02
CA THR A 207 -5.51 21.32 36.99
C THR A 207 -5.02 20.40 38.10
#